data_AF-A0A8K0LQ50-F1
#
_entry.id   AF-A0A8K0LQ50-F1
#
_cell.length_a   1.000
_cell.length_b   1.000
_cell.length_c   1.000
_cell.angle_alpha   90.00
_cell.angle_beta   90.00
_cell.angle_gamma   90.00
#
_symmetry.space_group_name_H-M   'P 1'
#
loop_
_entity.id
_entity.type
_entity.pdbx_description
1 polymer ?
#
loop_
_entity_poly.entity_id
_entity_poly.type
_entity_poly.pdbx_seq_one_letter_code
_entity_poly.pdbx_strand_id
1 'polypeptide(L)'
;MAPPKSKTEIPNPRRILAVSLTNSAQHLSNVIKDITGTHPTPSTPSPDDTTTTTTTTTTTPKDPSPPQPTLAGTTHTLPLTTPYYTASIPIWLDLIATPAEWSASFLSPEAREVLGVLGGVVVVFALPSSSSASSSLTGGKGTVGGEGGSGDGREAARELVRQVGKVVREGLGGWEWDGVGLVVGVGSVAGDGEDGTGEELDEWEDLCAESGLEFVHLPKAGVNGGKGKGAAEEEGKKRNEFGERVGVARVLEALEANDWAGGGLDEFDEGDEEVEEGKRELGDGFEEDDDEFDPEKLGFGFDRGDFVGLKKAIWSGGGDGEDDEEEEVGEKEVQKLEQMMLKLQAVRDASAGLPEDQRKRMAARAVGEVMKEL
;
A
#
# COMPACT_ATOMS: atom_id res chain seq x y z
N MET A 1 26.34 30.23 0.26
CA MET A 1 25.78 29.19 1.15
C MET A 1 24.34 29.56 1.37
N ALA A 2 23.40 28.74 0.89
CA ALA A 2 22.00 28.90 1.27
C ALA A 2 21.88 28.73 2.79
N PRO A 3 21.01 29.49 3.47
CA PRO A 3 20.76 29.26 4.89
C PRO A 3 20.29 27.81 5.10
N PRO A 4 20.70 27.13 6.19
CA PRO A 4 20.17 25.82 6.50
C PRO A 4 18.65 25.95 6.63
N LYS A 5 17.90 25.19 5.82
CA LYS A 5 16.44 25.07 6.00
C LYS A 5 16.21 24.64 7.46
N SER A 6 15.36 25.37 8.18
CA SER A 6 14.94 24.96 9.52
C SER A 6 14.30 23.59 9.42
N LYS A 7 14.76 22.63 10.23
CA LYS A 7 14.10 21.32 10.32
C LYS A 7 12.72 21.52 10.91
N THR A 8 11.68 21.04 10.24
CA THR A 8 10.31 21.10 10.73
C THR A 8 10.06 19.94 11.69
N GLU A 9 9.55 20.21 12.89
CA GLU A 9 9.06 19.15 13.78
C GLU A 9 7.62 18.82 13.38
N ILE A 10 7.31 17.54 13.20
CA ILE A 10 5.95 17.09 12.87
C ILE A 10 5.21 16.79 14.18
N PRO A 11 4.27 17.66 14.62
CA PRO A 11 3.42 17.35 15.76
C PRO A 11 2.40 16.29 15.35
N ASN A 12 2.17 15.29 16.20
CA ASN A 12 1.17 14.22 16.00
C ASN A 12 1.27 13.52 14.63
N PRO A 13 2.40 12.84 14.35
CA PRO A 13 2.55 12.17 13.07
C PRO A 13 1.56 11.02 12.90
N ARG A 14 1.24 10.69 11.65
CA ARG A 14 0.56 9.44 11.27
C ARG A 14 1.33 8.22 11.79
N ARG A 15 0.65 7.09 11.87
CA ARG A 15 1.13 5.89 12.57
C ARG A 15 1.57 4.81 11.60
N ILE A 16 2.46 3.93 12.08
CA ILE A 16 2.84 2.70 11.39
C ILE A 16 2.10 1.54 12.02
N LEU A 17 1.47 0.70 11.21
CA LEU A 17 0.98 -0.61 11.63
C LEU A 17 1.98 -1.69 11.18
N ALA A 18 2.69 -2.29 12.13
CA ALA A 18 3.62 -3.38 11.85
C ALA A 18 3.04 -4.74 12.28
N VAL A 19 2.87 -5.63 11.31
CA VAL A 19 2.16 -6.90 11.49
C VAL A 19 3.03 -8.09 11.16
N SER A 20 2.78 -9.20 11.84
CA SER A 20 3.41 -10.49 11.54
C SER A 20 2.49 -11.63 11.91
N LEU A 21 2.72 -12.83 11.40
CA LEU A 21 2.03 -14.01 11.92
C LEU A 21 2.45 -14.27 13.37
N THR A 22 1.56 -14.87 14.15
CA THR A 22 1.82 -15.26 15.55
C THR A 22 3.10 -16.11 15.72
N ASN A 23 3.40 -16.99 14.75
CA ASN A 23 4.61 -17.81 14.74
C ASN A 23 5.91 -17.04 14.40
N SER A 24 5.78 -15.79 13.94
CA SER A 24 6.87 -14.94 13.45
C SER A 24 7.12 -13.72 14.34
N ALA A 25 6.53 -13.67 15.53
CA ALA A 25 6.67 -12.58 16.50
C ALA A 25 8.12 -12.18 16.82
N GLN A 26 9.05 -13.16 16.84
CA GLN A 26 10.47 -12.88 17.06
C GLN A 26 11.11 -12.11 15.90
N HIS A 27 10.70 -12.40 14.66
CA HIS A 27 11.18 -11.68 13.49
C HIS A 27 10.67 -10.24 13.50
N LEU A 28 9.39 -10.03 13.84
CA LEU A 28 8.84 -8.68 14.06
C LEU A 28 9.64 -7.92 15.13
N SER A 29 9.85 -8.50 16.31
CA SER A 29 10.63 -7.86 17.39
C SER A 29 12.06 -7.49 16.97
N ASN A 30 12.72 -8.34 16.17
CA ASN A 30 14.07 -8.07 15.67
C ASN A 30 14.07 -6.94 14.63
N VAL A 31 13.15 -6.96 13.66
CA VAL A 31 13.05 -5.89 12.65
C VAL A 31 12.74 -4.55 13.31
N ILE A 32 11.82 -4.51 14.27
CA ILE A 32 11.52 -3.31 15.06
C ILE A 32 12.75 -2.80 15.80
N LYS A 33 13.55 -3.71 16.38
CA LYS A 33 14.82 -3.34 17.02
C LYS A 33 15.86 -2.82 16.02
N ASP A 34 15.91 -3.38 14.82
CA ASP A 34 16.88 -2.96 13.80
C ASP A 34 16.53 -1.56 13.25
N ILE A 35 15.24 -1.21 13.11
CA ILE A 35 14.82 0.13 12.65
C ILE A 35 14.79 1.18 13.78
N THR A 36 14.52 0.80 15.04
CA THR A 36 14.39 1.77 16.16
C THR A 36 15.59 1.80 17.11
N GLY A 37 16.49 0.81 17.01
CA GLY A 37 17.60 0.59 17.93
C GLY A 37 17.22 -0.11 19.24
N THR A 38 15.94 -0.34 19.54
CA THR A 38 15.49 -0.95 20.80
C THR A 38 14.40 -2.00 20.60
N HIS A 39 14.40 -3.07 21.41
CA HIS A 39 13.35 -4.07 21.33
C HIS A 39 12.03 -3.51 21.87
N PRO A 40 10.90 -3.87 21.25
CA PRO A 40 9.61 -3.49 21.77
C PRO A 40 9.32 -4.15 23.13
N THR A 41 8.58 -3.40 23.93
CA THR A 41 7.91 -3.71 25.20
C THR A 41 6.82 -4.81 25.21
N PRO A 42 7.03 -6.14 25.37
CA PRO A 42 5.87 -7.05 25.41
C PRO A 42 4.96 -6.70 26.61
N SER A 43 3.67 -6.58 26.36
CA SER A 43 2.67 -6.33 27.39
C SER A 43 2.11 -7.65 27.92
N THR A 44 1.83 -7.72 29.22
CA THR A 44 1.09 -8.84 29.81
C THR A 44 -0.38 -8.44 29.82
N PRO A 45 -1.28 -9.18 29.15
CA PRO A 45 -2.70 -8.86 29.20
C PRO A 45 -3.19 -8.96 30.65
N SER A 46 -3.90 -7.93 31.10
CA SER A 46 -4.50 -7.92 32.44
C SER A 46 -5.66 -8.93 32.48
N PRO A 47 -5.90 -9.59 33.62
CA PRO A 47 -6.97 -10.60 33.73
C PRO A 47 -8.39 -10.06 33.49
N ASP A 48 -8.58 -8.73 33.47
CA ASP A 48 -9.89 -8.09 33.23
C ASP A 48 -10.26 -7.90 31.74
N ASP A 49 -9.35 -8.13 30.79
CA ASP A 49 -9.60 -7.93 29.35
C ASP A 49 -10.21 -9.16 28.63
N THR A 50 -10.68 -10.16 29.37
CA THR A 50 -11.35 -11.32 28.75
C THR A 50 -12.81 -10.96 28.49
N THR A 51 -13.09 -10.43 27.29
CA THR A 51 -14.43 -10.25 26.76
C THR A 51 -15.22 -11.55 26.93
N THR A 52 -16.30 -11.44 27.69
CA THR A 52 -17.21 -12.51 28.07
C THR A 52 -17.88 -13.10 26.83
N THR A 53 -17.32 -14.20 26.30
CA THR A 53 -18.11 -15.15 25.49
C THR A 53 -18.69 -16.17 26.45
N THR A 54 -19.89 -15.89 26.97
CA THR A 54 -20.65 -16.83 27.79
C THR A 54 -21.18 -17.95 26.90
N THR A 55 -20.38 -18.98 26.67
CA THR A 55 -20.88 -20.27 26.21
C THR A 55 -20.89 -21.22 27.40
N THR A 56 -22.09 -21.44 27.92
CA THR A 56 -22.37 -22.31 29.06
C THR A 56 -22.06 -23.77 28.70
N THR A 57 -20.89 -24.29 29.05
CA THR A 57 -20.66 -25.74 29.18
C THR A 57 -19.77 -26.06 30.37
N THR A 58 -20.42 -26.58 31.40
CA THR A 58 -19.87 -27.24 32.58
C THR A 58 -18.82 -28.29 32.21
N THR A 59 -17.56 -28.14 32.65
CA THR A 59 -16.70 -29.24 33.18
C THR A 59 -15.34 -28.72 33.69
N THR A 60 -15.11 -28.89 35.00
CA THR A 60 -13.81 -28.98 35.74
C THR A 60 -12.82 -27.79 35.75
N PRO A 61 -12.33 -27.35 36.94
CA PRO A 61 -11.35 -26.28 37.06
C PRO A 61 -9.93 -26.83 36.80
N LYS A 62 -9.37 -26.55 35.63
CA LYS A 62 -7.93 -26.59 35.39
C LYS A 62 -7.41 -25.18 35.65
N ASP A 63 -6.47 -25.06 36.58
CA ASP A 63 -5.76 -23.82 36.94
C ASP A 63 -5.53 -22.92 35.70
N PRO A 64 -5.95 -21.64 35.71
CA PRO A 64 -5.67 -20.75 34.59
C PRO A 64 -4.16 -20.50 34.55
N SER A 65 -3.52 -20.92 33.44
CA SER A 65 -2.15 -20.53 33.11
C SER A 65 -2.03 -19.00 33.20
N PRO A 66 -0.97 -18.45 33.81
CA PRO A 66 -0.80 -17.00 33.84
C PRO A 66 -0.70 -16.44 32.42
N PRO A 67 -1.18 -15.21 32.19
CA PRO A 67 -1.16 -14.58 30.88
C PRO A 67 0.26 -14.48 30.29
N GLN A 68 0.39 -15.04 29.08
CA GLN A 68 1.40 -14.78 28.05
C GLN A 68 1.83 -13.32 27.86
N PRO A 69 3.07 -12.84 28.15
CA PRO A 69 3.52 -11.59 27.53
C PRO A 69 3.43 -11.68 26.00
N THR A 70 2.77 -10.71 25.36
CA THR A 70 2.56 -10.66 23.90
C THR A 70 3.01 -9.32 23.32
N LEU A 71 3.36 -9.33 22.04
CA LEU A 71 3.70 -8.13 21.28
C LEU A 71 2.46 -7.47 20.66
N ALA A 72 1.39 -8.23 20.45
CA ALA A 72 0.16 -7.73 19.84
C ALA A 72 -0.48 -6.64 20.71
N GLY A 73 -0.95 -5.57 20.07
CA GLY A 73 -1.56 -4.42 20.74
C GLY A 73 -0.57 -3.52 21.48
N THR A 74 0.74 -3.74 21.33
CA THR A 74 1.76 -2.85 21.93
C THR A 74 2.09 -1.69 21.00
N THR A 75 2.51 -0.57 21.58
CA THR A 75 3.01 0.59 20.82
C THR A 75 4.50 0.78 21.10
N HIS A 76 5.28 0.98 20.04
CA HIS A 76 6.70 1.31 20.09
C HIS A 76 6.96 2.64 19.39
N THR A 77 8.08 3.30 19.64
CA THR A 77 8.37 4.63 19.07
C THR A 77 9.57 4.56 18.12
N LEU A 78 9.40 5.07 16.90
CA LEU A 78 10.45 5.25 15.92
C LEU A 78 10.83 6.74 15.82
N PRO A 79 11.99 7.15 16.35
CA PRO A 79 12.49 8.49 16.16
C PRO A 79 13.10 8.65 14.76
N LEU A 80 12.49 9.47 13.91
CA LEU A 80 13.02 9.82 12.60
C LEU A 80 13.67 11.21 12.63
N THR A 81 14.87 11.30 12.08
CA THR A 81 15.60 12.57 11.96
C THR A 81 16.18 12.69 10.56
N THR A 82 15.54 13.50 9.73
CA THR A 82 15.99 13.75 8.35
C THR A 82 16.60 15.16 8.25
N PRO A 83 17.13 15.56 7.08
CA PRO A 83 17.49 16.95 6.81
C PRO A 83 16.28 17.89 6.76
N TYR A 84 15.07 17.36 6.54
CA TYR A 84 13.86 18.15 6.29
C TYR A 84 12.95 18.22 7.53
N TYR A 85 12.84 17.12 8.28
CA TYR A 85 11.95 17.04 9.43
C TYR A 85 12.52 16.17 10.57
N THR A 86 11.88 16.29 11.73
CA THR A 86 12.02 15.37 12.85
C THR A 86 10.65 14.93 13.32
N ALA A 87 10.48 13.64 13.58
CA ALA A 87 9.20 13.08 14.03
C ALA A 87 9.41 11.88 14.97
N SER A 88 8.49 11.67 15.90
CA SER A 88 8.45 10.49 16.76
C SER A 88 7.24 9.64 16.37
N ILE A 89 7.46 8.72 15.44
CA ILE A 89 6.39 7.93 14.81
C ILE A 89 5.94 6.80 15.73
N PRO A 90 4.65 6.70 16.10
CA PRO A 90 4.12 5.55 16.81
C PRO A 90 4.04 4.33 15.87
N ILE A 91 4.61 3.22 16.29
CA ILE A 91 4.47 1.91 15.65
C ILE A 91 3.53 1.06 16.48
N TRP A 92 2.37 0.71 15.93
CA TRP A 92 1.46 -0.28 16.46
C TRP A 92 1.88 -1.67 16.02
N LEU A 93 2.03 -2.59 16.96
CA LEU A 93 2.48 -3.95 16.70
C LEU A 93 1.32 -4.92 16.82
N ASP A 94 1.12 -5.76 15.81
CA ASP A 94 0.05 -6.76 15.80
C ASP A 94 0.56 -8.14 15.38
N LEU A 95 -0.04 -9.18 15.96
CA LEU A 95 0.26 -10.58 15.65
C LEU A 95 -1.00 -11.28 15.16
N ILE A 96 -0.95 -11.72 13.91
CA ILE A 96 -2.08 -12.24 13.17
C ILE A 96 -2.09 -13.76 13.26
N ALA A 97 -3.17 -14.33 13.77
CA ALA A 97 -3.42 -15.77 13.74
C ALA A 97 -4.04 -16.19 12.40
N THR A 98 -5.09 -15.50 11.99
CA THR A 98 -5.84 -15.74 10.75
C THR A 98 -5.89 -14.46 9.91
N PRO A 99 -5.11 -14.34 8.82
CA PRO A 99 -5.08 -13.11 8.03
C PRO A 99 -6.43 -12.68 7.45
N ALA A 100 -7.30 -13.62 7.07
CA ALA A 100 -8.61 -13.33 6.52
C ALA A 100 -9.59 -12.73 7.55
N GLU A 101 -9.54 -13.20 8.80
CA GLU A 101 -10.37 -12.62 9.89
C GLU A 101 -9.84 -11.24 10.27
N TRP A 102 -8.51 -11.08 10.30
CA TRP A 102 -7.86 -9.82 10.58
C TRP A 102 -8.23 -8.74 9.55
N SER A 103 -8.13 -9.03 8.26
CA SER A 103 -8.48 -8.06 7.22
C SER A 103 -9.97 -7.71 7.24
N ALA A 104 -10.85 -8.68 7.48
CA ALA A 104 -12.28 -8.43 7.64
C ALA A 104 -12.58 -7.50 8.82
N SER A 105 -11.86 -7.64 9.93
CA SER A 105 -11.95 -6.73 11.08
C SER A 105 -11.46 -5.32 10.74
N PHE A 106 -10.35 -5.19 10.01
CA PHE A 106 -9.81 -3.88 9.62
C PHE A 106 -10.63 -3.18 8.54
N LEU A 107 -11.39 -3.92 7.74
CA LEU A 107 -12.31 -3.39 6.74
C LEU A 107 -13.73 -3.14 7.29
N SER A 108 -13.94 -3.36 8.58
CA SER A 108 -15.21 -3.03 9.23
C SER A 108 -15.38 -1.51 9.37
N PRO A 109 -16.62 -0.99 9.36
CA PRO A 109 -16.88 0.44 9.57
C PRO A 109 -16.27 0.98 10.87
N GLU A 110 -16.23 0.16 11.92
CA GLU A 110 -15.67 0.52 13.22
C GLU A 110 -14.16 0.76 13.17
N ALA A 111 -13.46 0.14 12.23
CA ALA A 111 -12.02 0.30 12.06
C ALA A 111 -11.62 1.52 11.20
N ARG A 112 -12.59 2.28 10.66
CA ARG A 112 -12.33 3.45 9.79
C ARG A 112 -11.44 4.49 10.46
N GLU A 113 -11.69 4.79 11.74
CA GLU A 113 -10.87 5.74 12.51
C GLU A 113 -9.41 5.26 12.65
N VAL A 114 -9.24 3.94 12.82
CA VAL A 114 -7.92 3.31 12.94
C VAL A 114 -7.16 3.41 11.61
N LEU A 115 -7.84 3.14 10.49
CA LEU A 115 -7.27 3.25 9.15
C LEU A 115 -6.89 4.69 8.79
N GLY A 116 -7.73 5.67 9.14
CA GLY A 116 -7.51 7.08 8.81
C GLY A 116 -6.22 7.67 9.39
N VAL A 117 -5.71 7.12 10.50
CA VAL A 117 -4.46 7.59 11.12
C VAL A 117 -3.21 6.85 10.65
N LEU A 118 -3.33 5.84 9.78
CA LEU A 118 -2.20 5.08 9.26
C LEU A 118 -1.52 5.83 8.13
N GLY A 119 -0.22 6.06 8.29
CA GLY A 119 0.69 6.56 7.24
C GLY A 119 1.72 5.53 6.81
N GLY A 120 1.75 4.36 7.44
CA GLY A 120 2.56 3.25 6.97
C GLY A 120 2.07 1.89 7.45
N VAL A 121 2.34 0.87 6.64
CA VAL A 121 2.09 -0.54 6.96
C VAL A 121 3.36 -1.34 6.71
N VAL A 122 3.78 -2.14 7.68
CA VAL A 122 4.99 -2.97 7.59
C VAL A 122 4.65 -4.42 7.92
N VAL A 123 4.73 -5.29 6.92
CA VAL A 123 4.51 -6.73 7.09
C VAL A 123 5.86 -7.41 7.32
N VAL A 124 6.00 -8.24 8.35
CA VAL A 124 7.22 -8.99 8.61
C VAL A 124 6.92 -10.49 8.63
N PHE A 125 7.67 -11.27 7.86
CA PHE A 125 7.57 -12.73 7.91
C PHE A 125 8.92 -13.42 7.68
N ALA A 126 9.02 -14.68 8.08
CA ALA A 126 10.19 -15.49 7.80
C ALA A 126 10.11 -16.09 6.40
N LEU A 127 11.13 -15.88 5.56
CA LEU A 127 11.20 -16.52 4.26
C LEU A 127 11.27 -18.05 4.45
N PRO A 128 10.40 -18.82 3.79
CA PRO A 128 10.37 -20.27 3.93
C PRO A 128 11.66 -20.85 3.35
N SER A 129 12.49 -21.50 4.17
CA SER A 129 13.75 -22.06 3.68
C SER A 129 13.49 -23.25 2.74
N SER A 130 14.07 -23.23 1.54
CA SER A 130 14.02 -24.34 0.58
C SER A 130 14.61 -25.67 1.12
N SER A 131 15.38 -25.63 2.23
CA SER A 131 15.92 -26.84 2.87
C SER A 131 14.86 -27.86 3.34
N SER A 132 13.60 -27.45 3.50
CA SER A 132 12.47 -28.35 3.78
C SER A 132 11.71 -28.84 2.54
N ALA A 133 12.14 -28.48 1.32
CA ALA A 133 11.59 -29.01 0.07
C ALA A 133 12.34 -30.26 -0.43
N SER A 134 13.63 -30.39 -0.09
CA SER A 134 14.51 -31.47 -0.59
C SER A 134 14.36 -32.83 0.10
N SER A 135 13.45 -33.00 1.08
CA SER A 135 13.14 -34.32 1.66
C SER A 135 12.13 -35.14 0.84
N SER A 136 11.60 -34.60 -0.26
CA SER A 136 10.49 -35.20 -1.02
C SER A 136 10.88 -36.03 -2.25
N LEU A 137 12.18 -36.26 -2.53
CA LEU A 137 12.62 -36.93 -3.76
C LEU A 137 13.16 -38.37 -3.62
N THR A 138 13.03 -39.05 -2.47
CA THR A 138 13.26 -40.51 -2.41
C THR A 138 11.95 -41.27 -2.55
N GLY A 139 11.70 -41.79 -3.75
CA GLY A 139 10.54 -42.62 -4.06
C GLY A 139 10.40 -43.83 -3.13
N GLY A 140 9.29 -43.87 -2.39
CA GLY A 140 8.87 -44.99 -1.57
C GLY A 140 7.35 -45.06 -1.55
N LYS A 141 6.78 -45.99 -2.30
CA LYS A 141 5.35 -46.31 -2.29
C LYS A 141 4.98 -46.86 -0.91
N GLY A 142 4.38 -46.05 -0.04
CA GLY A 142 3.87 -46.52 1.25
C GLY A 142 3.30 -45.43 2.16
N THR A 143 2.02 -45.61 2.52
CA THR A 143 1.30 -45.06 3.69
C THR A 143 0.91 -43.57 3.71
N VAL A 144 -0.41 -43.36 3.74
CA VAL A 144 -1.10 -42.11 4.09
C VAL A 144 -0.83 -41.78 5.56
N GLY A 145 -0.24 -40.61 5.82
CA GLY A 145 -0.20 -40.02 7.16
C GLY A 145 1.08 -39.24 7.46
N GLY A 146 0.99 -37.91 7.38
CA GLY A 146 1.87 -36.97 8.09
C GLY A 146 2.76 -36.08 7.22
N GLU A 147 2.85 -34.80 7.64
CA GLU A 147 3.96 -33.83 7.41
C GLU A 147 3.79 -32.77 6.29
N GLY A 148 2.79 -31.89 6.47
CA GLY A 148 2.69 -30.59 5.77
C GLY A 148 3.47 -29.47 6.48
N GLY A 149 4.81 -29.48 6.38
CA GLY A 149 5.65 -28.57 7.17
C GLY A 149 6.17 -27.30 6.46
N SER A 150 6.28 -27.29 5.13
CA SER A 150 7.00 -26.22 4.40
C SER A 150 6.15 -25.44 3.41
N GLY A 151 5.18 -26.08 2.76
CA GLY A 151 4.19 -25.38 1.93
C GLY A 151 3.26 -24.50 2.76
N ASP A 152 2.91 -24.95 3.97
CA ASP A 152 1.98 -24.28 4.89
C ASP A 152 2.50 -22.89 5.32
N GLY A 153 3.79 -22.79 5.70
CA GLY A 153 4.40 -21.50 6.07
C GLY A 153 4.52 -20.53 4.91
N ARG A 154 4.82 -21.02 3.70
CA ARG A 154 4.89 -20.20 2.48
C ARG A 154 3.51 -19.68 2.10
N GLU A 155 2.50 -20.55 2.12
CA GLU A 155 1.11 -20.20 1.85
C GLU A 155 0.57 -19.21 2.88
N ALA A 156 0.82 -19.43 4.17
CA ALA A 156 0.40 -18.52 5.23
C ALA A 156 1.03 -17.12 5.08
N ALA A 157 2.31 -17.03 4.68
CA ALA A 157 2.94 -15.75 4.41
C ALA A 157 2.37 -15.07 3.14
N ARG A 158 2.09 -15.84 2.07
CA ARG A 158 1.43 -15.30 0.87
C ARG A 158 0.03 -14.79 1.19
N GLU A 159 -0.72 -15.53 2.01
CA GLU A 159 -2.05 -15.15 2.47
C GLU A 159 -1.99 -13.88 3.32
N LEU A 160 -1.01 -13.78 4.23
CA LEU A 160 -0.77 -12.55 4.99
C LEU A 160 -0.59 -11.34 4.05
N VAL A 161 0.30 -11.44 3.07
CA VAL A 161 0.57 -10.33 2.12
C VAL A 161 -0.69 -9.95 1.34
N ARG A 162 -1.45 -10.93 0.85
CA ARG A 162 -2.71 -10.68 0.12
C ARG A 162 -3.76 -9.99 0.98
N GLN A 163 -3.92 -10.43 2.23
CA GLN A 163 -4.93 -9.87 3.14
C GLN A 163 -4.53 -8.47 3.62
N VAL A 164 -3.24 -8.21 3.84
CA VAL A 164 -2.76 -6.84 4.10
C VAL A 164 -2.92 -5.96 2.87
N GLY A 165 -2.55 -6.45 1.69
CA GLY A 165 -2.76 -5.74 0.42
C GLY A 165 -4.23 -5.42 0.16
N LYS A 166 -5.15 -6.32 0.56
CA LYS A 166 -6.59 -6.05 0.54
C LYS A 166 -6.96 -4.86 1.43
N VAL A 167 -6.45 -4.80 2.67
CA VAL A 167 -6.68 -3.66 3.57
C VAL A 167 -6.12 -2.36 2.99
N VAL A 168 -4.94 -2.41 2.36
CA VAL A 168 -4.36 -1.24 1.69
C VAL A 168 -5.24 -0.77 0.54
N ARG A 169 -5.68 -1.70 -0.32
CA ARG A 169 -6.48 -1.40 -1.52
C ARG A 169 -7.90 -0.92 -1.20
N GLU A 170 -8.58 -1.61 -0.30
CA GLU A 170 -10.00 -1.37 -0.01
C GLU A 170 -10.20 -0.44 1.20
N GLY A 171 -9.29 -0.44 2.17
CA GLY A 171 -9.42 0.31 3.42
C GLY A 171 -8.65 1.64 3.45
N LEU A 172 -7.44 1.67 2.89
CA LEU A 172 -6.57 2.87 2.95
C LEU A 172 -6.69 3.77 1.71
N GLY A 173 -7.47 3.37 0.70
CA GLY A 173 -7.68 4.13 -0.54
C GLY A 173 -6.84 3.64 -1.73
N GLY A 174 -6.10 2.55 -1.57
CA GLY A 174 -5.33 1.94 -2.67
C GLY A 174 -4.33 2.90 -3.29
N TRP A 175 -4.54 3.27 -4.56
CA TRP A 175 -3.64 4.17 -5.29
C TRP A 175 -3.69 5.62 -4.83
N GLU A 176 -4.77 6.04 -4.18
CA GLU A 176 -4.92 7.39 -3.61
C GLU A 176 -4.27 7.49 -2.23
N TRP A 177 -3.93 6.35 -1.62
CA TRP A 177 -3.22 6.34 -0.35
C TRP A 177 -1.80 6.84 -0.54
N ASP A 178 -1.44 7.84 0.25
CA ASP A 178 -0.15 8.54 0.23
C ASP A 178 0.85 7.98 1.26
N GLY A 179 0.48 6.88 1.95
CA GLY A 179 1.33 6.23 2.93
C GLY A 179 2.32 5.21 2.34
N VAL A 180 3.14 4.63 3.21
CA VAL A 180 4.19 3.69 2.82
C VAL A 180 3.84 2.24 3.18
N GLY A 181 3.80 1.35 2.18
CA GLY A 181 3.55 -0.08 2.36
C GLY A 181 4.80 -0.93 2.13
N LEU A 182 5.30 -1.61 3.16
CA LEU A 182 6.51 -2.43 3.12
C LEU A 182 6.24 -3.88 3.52
N VAL A 183 6.92 -4.81 2.86
CA VAL A 183 6.93 -6.23 3.20
C VAL A 183 8.38 -6.68 3.40
N VAL A 184 8.69 -7.14 4.61
CA VAL A 184 10.03 -7.47 5.07
C VAL A 184 10.15 -9.00 5.19
N GLY A 185 10.80 -9.61 4.20
CA GLY A 185 11.10 -11.05 4.21
C GLY A 185 12.42 -11.32 4.93
N VAL A 186 12.38 -12.04 6.06
CA VAL A 186 13.58 -12.34 6.86
C VAL A 186 14.03 -13.78 6.66
N GLY A 187 15.26 -14.00 6.20
CA GLY A 187 15.79 -15.34 6.01
C GLY A 187 16.77 -15.47 4.86
N SER A 188 17.32 -16.67 4.68
CA SER A 188 18.08 -16.98 3.46
C SER A 188 17.14 -17.60 2.44
N VAL A 189 17.25 -17.17 1.20
CA VAL A 189 16.69 -17.88 0.05
C VAL A 189 17.73 -18.88 -0.43
N ALA A 190 17.32 -20.03 -0.97
CA ALA A 190 18.27 -20.95 -1.59
C ALA A 190 18.75 -20.36 -2.90
N GLY A 191 20.07 -20.16 -3.04
CA GLY A 191 20.66 -19.51 -4.20
C GLY A 191 21.30 -18.16 -3.89
N ASP A 192 21.69 -17.90 -2.64
CA ASP A 192 22.56 -16.78 -2.24
C ASP A 192 24.00 -16.87 -2.80
N GLY A 193 24.24 -17.79 -3.75
CA GLY A 193 25.46 -17.95 -4.54
C GLY A 193 25.33 -17.36 -5.94
N GLU A 194 26.47 -17.14 -6.58
CA GLU A 194 26.66 -16.47 -7.89
C GLU A 194 26.02 -17.22 -9.10
N ASP A 195 25.33 -18.34 -8.87
CA ASP A 195 24.91 -19.30 -9.89
C ASP A 195 23.41 -19.72 -9.89
N GLY A 196 22.51 -18.97 -9.25
CA GLY A 196 21.06 -18.98 -9.53
C GLY A 196 20.14 -19.43 -8.36
N THR A 197 18.91 -18.94 -8.23
CA THR A 197 18.11 -18.03 -9.05
C THR A 197 17.32 -17.08 -8.13
N GLY A 198 17.37 -15.77 -8.42
CA GLY A 198 16.55 -14.74 -7.77
C GLY A 198 15.04 -14.96 -7.93
N GLU A 199 14.62 -15.94 -8.73
CA GLU A 199 13.23 -16.31 -9.02
C GLU A 199 12.33 -16.42 -7.78
N GLU A 200 12.81 -16.96 -6.65
CA GLU A 200 11.97 -16.99 -5.44
C GLU A 200 11.75 -15.59 -4.85
N LEU A 201 12.76 -14.73 -4.86
CA LEU A 201 12.63 -13.34 -4.42
C LEU A 201 11.78 -12.54 -5.42
N ASP A 202 11.95 -12.77 -6.72
CA ASP A 202 11.15 -12.16 -7.79
C ASP A 202 9.65 -12.51 -7.62
N GLU A 203 9.32 -13.77 -7.31
CA GLU A 203 7.95 -14.19 -7.01
C GLU A 203 7.35 -13.45 -5.79
N TRP A 204 8.18 -13.11 -4.78
CA TRP A 204 7.73 -12.33 -3.64
C TRP A 204 7.60 -10.84 -3.99
N GLU A 205 8.51 -10.31 -4.80
CA GLU A 205 8.44 -8.93 -5.31
C GLU A 205 7.17 -8.71 -6.13
N ASP A 206 6.87 -9.60 -7.08
CA ASP A 206 5.65 -9.57 -7.88
C ASP A 206 4.39 -9.60 -7.00
N LEU A 207 4.33 -10.53 -6.03
CA LEU A 207 3.18 -10.66 -5.13
C LEU A 207 2.96 -9.40 -4.27
N CYS A 208 4.05 -8.79 -3.79
CA CYS A 208 3.96 -7.57 -2.99
C CYS A 208 3.54 -6.39 -3.88
N ALA A 209 4.11 -6.27 -5.08
CA ALA A 209 3.77 -5.21 -6.03
C ALA A 209 2.29 -5.25 -6.44
N GLU A 210 1.74 -6.44 -6.73
CA GLU A 210 0.29 -6.64 -7.00
C GLU A 210 -0.60 -6.23 -5.80
N SER A 211 -0.03 -6.31 -4.61
CA SER A 211 -0.68 -5.93 -3.35
C SER A 211 -0.51 -4.45 -3.00
N GLY A 212 0.21 -3.66 -3.82
CA GLY A 212 0.52 -2.26 -3.54
C GLY A 212 1.58 -2.08 -2.44
N LEU A 213 2.45 -3.08 -2.26
CA LEU A 213 3.46 -3.11 -1.21
C LEU A 213 4.86 -3.31 -1.82
N GLU A 214 5.88 -2.70 -1.22
CA GLU A 214 7.27 -2.90 -1.63
C GLU A 214 7.92 -4.05 -0.84
N PHE A 215 8.56 -4.98 -1.54
CA PHE A 215 9.29 -6.09 -0.91
C PHE A 215 10.74 -5.71 -0.57
N VAL A 216 11.16 -5.99 0.67
CA VAL A 216 12.54 -5.79 1.15
C VAL A 216 13.07 -7.06 1.80
N HIS A 217 14.16 -7.61 1.23
CA HIS A 217 14.80 -8.83 1.75
C HIS A 217 15.85 -8.53 2.84
N LEU A 218 15.70 -9.18 4.00
CA LEU A 218 16.65 -9.15 5.11
C LEU A 218 17.31 -10.52 5.24
N PRO A 219 18.54 -10.70 4.74
CA PRO A 219 19.26 -11.96 4.87
C PRO A 219 19.56 -12.25 6.35
N LYS A 220 19.44 -13.52 6.75
CA LYS A 220 19.76 -13.93 8.12
C LYS A 220 21.24 -13.67 8.39
N ALA A 221 21.56 -12.84 9.38
CA ALA A 221 22.94 -12.57 9.76
C ALA A 221 23.64 -13.86 10.25
N GLY A 222 24.46 -14.49 9.39
CA GLY A 222 25.47 -15.46 9.84
C GLY A 222 25.91 -16.54 8.85
N VAL A 223 26.91 -16.24 8.01
CA VAL A 223 28.08 -17.12 7.72
C VAL A 223 29.40 -16.33 7.60
N ASN A 224 29.40 -15.04 7.20
CA ASN A 224 30.65 -14.30 6.93
C ASN A 224 30.74 -12.87 7.54
N GLY A 225 30.22 -12.64 8.76
CA GLY A 225 30.29 -11.34 9.42
C GLY A 225 30.87 -11.43 10.83
N GLY A 226 32.19 -11.30 10.96
CA GLY A 226 32.86 -11.25 12.25
C GLY A 226 32.28 -10.15 13.14
N LYS A 227 31.99 -10.48 14.41
CA LYS A 227 31.59 -9.53 15.46
C LYS A 227 32.65 -8.45 15.64
N GLY A 228 32.49 -7.33 14.92
CA GLY A 228 33.22 -6.09 15.13
C GLY A 228 32.23 -5.00 15.55
N LYS A 229 32.56 -4.24 16.60
CA LYS A 229 31.78 -3.15 17.19
C LYS A 229 31.48 -1.95 16.24
N GLY A 230 31.74 -2.08 14.95
CA GLY A 230 31.48 -1.10 13.88
C GLY A 230 30.49 -1.56 12.79
N ALA A 231 29.84 -2.71 12.95
CA ALA A 231 28.92 -3.26 11.94
C ALA A 231 27.61 -2.46 11.75
N ALA A 232 27.15 -1.75 12.79
CA ALA A 232 25.91 -0.97 12.72
C ALA A 232 26.01 0.26 11.78
N GLU A 233 27.21 0.84 11.60
CA GLU A 233 27.43 1.93 10.63
C GLU A 233 27.57 1.43 9.19
N GLU A 234 27.97 0.17 8.99
CA GLU A 234 28.09 -0.47 7.68
C GLU A 234 26.74 -0.99 7.16
N GLU A 235 25.86 -1.51 8.03
CA GLU A 235 24.50 -1.93 7.63
C GLU A 235 23.66 -0.75 7.10
N GLY A 236 23.81 0.45 7.68
CA GLY A 236 23.15 1.67 7.20
C GLY A 236 23.60 2.16 5.82
N LYS A 237 24.65 1.55 5.23
CA LYS A 237 25.18 1.87 3.89
C LYS A 237 25.14 0.71 2.92
N LYS A 238 24.48 -0.41 3.27
CA LYS A 238 24.39 -1.56 2.38
C LYS A 238 23.65 -1.14 1.10
N ARG A 239 24.37 -1.19 -0.02
CA ARG A 239 23.87 -0.85 -1.34
C ARG A 239 24.01 -2.05 -2.27
N ASN A 240 23.08 -2.22 -3.20
CA ASN A 240 23.21 -3.19 -4.29
C ASN A 240 24.23 -2.70 -5.35
N GLU A 241 24.41 -3.47 -6.42
CA GLU A 241 25.32 -3.14 -7.53
C GLU A 241 24.94 -1.84 -8.27
N PHE A 242 23.69 -1.40 -8.14
CA PHE A 242 23.16 -0.17 -8.72
C PHE A 242 23.29 1.03 -7.76
N GLY A 243 23.82 0.81 -6.55
CA GLY A 243 24.00 1.86 -5.55
C GLY A 243 22.73 2.19 -4.76
N GLU A 244 21.66 1.40 -4.88
CA GLU A 244 20.40 1.57 -4.15
C GLU A 244 20.50 0.93 -2.77
N ARG A 245 19.81 1.50 -1.76
CA ARG A 245 19.84 0.91 -0.40
C ARG A 245 19.10 -0.41 -0.38
N VAL A 246 19.59 -1.36 0.43
CA VAL A 246 18.94 -2.67 0.62
C VAL A 246 18.82 -3.03 2.10
N GLY A 247 17.96 -3.99 2.42
CA GLY A 247 17.76 -4.46 3.80
C GLY A 247 17.17 -3.38 4.71
N VAL A 248 17.62 -3.33 5.97
CA VAL A 248 17.15 -2.35 6.97
C VAL A 248 17.36 -0.90 6.51
N ALA A 249 18.44 -0.62 5.77
CA ALA A 249 18.72 0.71 5.24
C ALA A 249 17.68 1.16 4.20
N ARG A 250 17.10 0.22 3.44
CA ARG A 250 15.99 0.50 2.50
C ARG A 250 14.70 0.77 3.24
N VAL A 251 14.38 -0.05 4.24
CA VAL A 251 13.21 0.15 5.12
C VAL A 251 13.24 1.54 5.74
N LEU A 252 14.38 1.94 6.32
CA LEU A 252 14.53 3.26 6.92
C LEU A 252 14.42 4.39 5.89
N GLU A 253 15.00 4.23 4.70
CA GLU A 253 14.88 5.24 3.64
C GLU A 253 13.43 5.44 3.19
N ALA A 254 12.66 4.36 3.03
CA ALA A 254 11.25 4.44 2.67
C ALA A 254 10.44 5.14 3.77
N LEU A 255 10.68 4.80 5.05
CA LEU A 255 10.02 5.45 6.18
C LEU A 255 10.42 6.93 6.34
N GLU A 256 11.69 7.27 6.08
CA GLU A 256 12.18 8.65 6.10
C GLU A 256 11.64 9.50 4.95
N ALA A 257 11.34 8.89 3.81
CA ALA A 257 10.81 9.57 2.62
C ALA A 257 9.30 9.83 2.68
N ASN A 258 8.58 9.11 3.54
CA ASN A 258 7.14 9.24 3.71
C ASN A 258 6.74 10.59 4.34
N ASP A 259 5.57 11.13 3.95
CA ASP A 259 4.97 12.28 4.62
C ASP A 259 4.14 11.83 5.84
N TRP A 260 4.54 12.31 7.01
CA TRP A 260 3.91 11.94 8.28
C TRP A 260 2.96 13.01 8.82
N ALA A 261 2.80 14.13 8.12
CA ALA A 261 1.83 15.16 8.50
C ALA A 261 0.38 14.63 8.38
N GLY A 262 -0.56 15.26 9.09
CA GLY A 262 -1.99 14.90 9.01
C GLY A 262 -2.46 13.77 9.93
N GLY A 263 -1.68 13.37 10.94
CA GLY A 263 -2.06 12.30 11.89
C GLY A 263 -3.12 12.70 12.94
N GLY A 264 -3.78 13.84 12.77
CA GLY A 264 -4.80 14.36 13.68
C GLY A 264 -6.19 14.32 13.03
N LEU A 265 -7.17 13.84 13.80
CA LEU A 265 -8.61 13.82 13.48
C LEU A 265 -9.23 15.23 13.28
N ASP A 266 -8.44 16.27 13.04
CA ASP A 266 -8.89 17.66 13.00
C ASP A 266 -9.50 18.06 11.63
N GLU A 267 -9.52 17.17 10.64
CA GLU A 267 -10.09 17.44 9.29
C GLU A 267 -11.28 16.52 8.93
N PHE A 268 -11.77 15.72 9.89
CA PHE A 268 -13.16 15.26 9.84
C PHE A 268 -14.03 16.36 10.45
N ASP A 269 -14.11 17.52 9.79
CA ASP A 269 -15.25 18.41 9.96
C ASP A 269 -16.47 17.63 9.42
N GLU A 270 -17.12 16.89 10.32
CA GLU A 270 -18.48 16.41 10.16
C GLU A 270 -19.40 17.64 10.05
N GLY A 271 -19.33 18.30 8.91
CA GLY A 271 -20.34 19.22 8.42
C GLY A 271 -21.59 18.43 8.13
N ASP A 272 -22.36 18.19 9.18
CA ASP A 272 -23.81 18.03 9.21
C ASP A 272 -24.47 18.62 7.95
N GLU A 273 -24.72 17.79 6.93
CA GLU A 273 -25.60 18.13 5.81
C GLU A 273 -27.06 18.12 6.31
N GLU A 274 -27.40 19.02 7.24
CA GLU A 274 -28.78 19.48 7.39
C GLU A 274 -29.09 20.39 6.20
N VAL A 275 -29.86 19.82 5.29
CA VAL A 275 -30.46 20.46 4.12
C VAL A 275 -31.41 21.57 4.57
N GLU A 276 -30.94 22.81 4.70
CA GLU A 276 -31.79 24.00 4.82
C GLU A 276 -31.52 24.95 3.64
N GLU A 277 -32.38 24.86 2.62
CA GLU A 277 -32.52 25.85 1.56
C GLU A 277 -32.81 27.24 2.15
N GLY A 278 -31.79 28.10 2.18
CA GLY A 278 -31.81 29.30 3.01
C GLY A 278 -31.11 30.52 2.45
N LYS A 279 -31.34 30.89 1.17
CA LYS A 279 -31.06 32.21 0.55
C LYS A 279 -30.39 33.25 1.47
N ARG A 280 -29.14 33.66 1.18
CA ARG A 280 -28.65 35.03 1.40
C ARG A 280 -27.43 35.36 0.53
N GLU A 281 -27.39 36.63 0.17
CA GLU A 281 -26.56 37.28 -0.84
C GLU A 281 -25.11 37.50 -0.40
N LEU A 282 -24.21 37.38 -1.39
CA LEU A 282 -22.94 38.08 -1.63
C LEU A 282 -22.29 38.87 -0.46
N GLY A 283 -21.06 38.49 -0.13
CA GLY A 283 -20.14 39.25 0.72
C GLY A 283 -18.71 38.71 0.73
N ASP A 284 -17.98 39.02 -0.35
CA ASP A 284 -16.53 39.27 -0.48
C ASP A 284 -15.57 38.94 0.70
N GLY A 285 -14.56 38.11 0.42
CA GLY A 285 -13.20 38.37 0.87
C GLY A 285 -12.49 37.29 1.70
N PHE A 286 -12.00 36.22 1.07
CA PHE A 286 -10.78 35.50 1.50
C PHE A 286 -10.02 34.99 0.26
N GLU A 287 -8.80 35.48 0.07
CA GLU A 287 -7.81 34.96 -0.87
C GLU A 287 -7.09 33.79 -0.17
N GLU A 288 -7.36 32.57 -0.62
CA GLU A 288 -6.43 31.44 -0.48
C GLU A 288 -6.04 31.06 -1.91
N ASP A 289 -4.75 31.15 -2.23
CA ASP A 289 -4.18 30.71 -3.50
C ASP A 289 -4.14 29.17 -3.51
N ASP A 290 -5.25 28.57 -3.91
CA ASP A 290 -5.31 27.23 -4.48
C ASP A 290 -4.96 27.34 -5.98
N ASP A 291 -3.77 26.84 -6.34
CA ASP A 291 -3.43 26.51 -7.73
C ASP A 291 -4.32 25.33 -8.19
N GLU A 292 -5.62 25.59 -8.33
CA GLU A 292 -6.58 24.72 -9.00
C GLU A 292 -6.19 24.63 -10.48
N PHE A 293 -6.16 23.41 -10.97
CA PHE A 293 -5.72 23.03 -12.31
C PHE A 293 -6.56 23.72 -13.38
N ASP A 294 -6.17 24.93 -13.79
CA ASP A 294 -6.89 25.75 -14.76
C ASP A 294 -6.82 25.13 -16.17
N PRO A 295 -7.89 24.48 -16.65
CA PRO A 295 -7.90 23.81 -17.94
C PRO A 295 -7.96 24.81 -19.10
N GLU A 296 -8.22 26.10 -18.84
CA GLU A 296 -8.23 27.16 -19.86
C GLU A 296 -6.80 27.56 -20.26
N LYS A 297 -5.79 27.24 -19.44
CA LYS A 297 -4.38 27.52 -19.72
C LYS A 297 -3.68 26.51 -20.63
N LEU A 298 -4.35 25.40 -20.97
CA LEU A 298 -3.80 24.31 -21.80
C LEU A 298 -3.86 24.59 -23.32
N GLY A 299 -4.34 25.77 -23.74
CA GLY A 299 -4.13 26.28 -25.10
C GLY A 299 -4.69 25.38 -26.22
N PHE A 300 -5.71 24.58 -25.93
CA PHE A 300 -6.32 23.67 -26.90
C PHE A 300 -7.53 24.25 -27.63
N GLY A 301 -7.98 25.46 -27.30
CA GLY A 301 -9.10 26.14 -27.98
C GLY A 301 -10.42 25.36 -27.92
N PHE A 302 -10.59 24.54 -26.89
CA PHE A 302 -11.82 23.83 -26.56
C PHE A 302 -12.40 24.45 -25.29
N ASP A 303 -13.57 25.07 -25.39
CA ASP A 303 -14.27 25.62 -24.23
C ASP A 303 -15.01 24.49 -23.49
N ARG A 304 -15.23 24.65 -22.18
CA ARG A 304 -15.95 23.68 -21.32
C ARG A 304 -17.33 23.27 -21.89
N GLY A 305 -17.94 24.14 -22.68
CA GLY A 305 -19.20 23.87 -23.40
C GLY A 305 -19.08 22.87 -24.56
N ASP A 306 -17.93 22.82 -25.25
CA ASP A 306 -17.70 21.88 -26.35
C ASP A 306 -17.55 20.44 -25.82
N PHE A 307 -17.01 20.28 -24.60
CA PHE A 307 -16.88 18.98 -23.94
C PHE A 307 -18.24 18.41 -23.51
N VAL A 308 -19.15 19.26 -23.02
CA VAL A 308 -20.53 18.87 -22.68
C VAL A 308 -21.34 18.53 -23.93
N GLY A 309 -21.14 19.28 -25.03
CA GLY A 309 -21.74 18.98 -26.33
C GLY A 309 -21.29 17.64 -26.90
N LEU A 310 -19.98 17.33 -26.80
CA LEU A 310 -19.40 16.06 -27.22
C LEU A 310 -19.92 14.89 -26.36
N LYS A 311 -19.99 15.08 -25.03
CA LYS A 311 -20.53 14.08 -24.09
C LYS A 311 -22.01 13.81 -24.34
N LYS A 312 -22.79 14.86 -24.64
CA LYS A 312 -24.22 14.75 -24.96
C LYS A 312 -24.48 14.11 -26.33
N ALA A 313 -23.60 14.34 -27.31
CA ALA A 313 -23.69 13.67 -28.62
C ALA A 313 -23.37 12.17 -28.53
N ILE A 314 -22.45 11.77 -27.64
CA ILE A 314 -22.12 10.36 -27.37
C ILE A 314 -23.29 9.66 -26.66
N TRP A 315 -23.93 10.31 -25.67
CA TRP A 315 -25.04 9.69 -24.94
C TRP A 315 -26.40 9.76 -25.63
N SER A 316 -26.64 10.71 -26.52
CA SER A 316 -27.95 10.89 -27.15
C SER A 316 -28.08 10.19 -28.52
N GLY A 317 -27.06 9.45 -28.96
CA GLY A 317 -27.02 8.76 -30.26
C GLY A 317 -27.48 7.29 -30.25
N GLY A 318 -27.71 6.68 -29.08
CA GLY A 318 -28.25 5.33 -28.94
C GLY A 318 -29.75 5.37 -28.70
N GLY A 319 -30.53 4.88 -29.67
CA GLY A 319 -31.99 4.94 -29.66
C GLY A 319 -32.67 4.06 -28.60
N ASP A 320 -33.75 4.63 -28.09
CA ASP A 320 -34.86 4.11 -27.30
C ASP A 320 -35.22 2.63 -27.53
N GLY A 321 -35.21 1.84 -26.45
CA GLY A 321 -35.68 0.47 -26.38
C GLY A 321 -35.59 -0.04 -24.94
N GLU A 322 -36.74 -0.14 -24.28
CA GLU A 322 -36.93 -0.80 -22.98
C GLU A 322 -36.30 -2.20 -22.98
N ASP A 323 -35.37 -2.47 -22.06
CA ASP A 323 -35.26 -3.71 -21.27
C ASP A 323 -34.07 -3.60 -20.29
N ASP A 324 -34.33 -3.94 -19.01
CA ASP A 324 -33.34 -4.05 -17.93
C ASP A 324 -32.40 -5.24 -18.18
N GLU A 325 -31.21 -5.03 -18.73
CA GLU A 325 -30.03 -5.90 -18.52
C GLU A 325 -28.75 -5.04 -18.58
N GLU A 326 -27.84 -5.21 -17.62
CA GLU A 326 -26.48 -4.62 -17.63
C GLU A 326 -25.70 -5.14 -18.84
N GLU A 327 -25.82 -4.48 -20.00
CA GLU A 327 -24.94 -4.74 -21.14
C GLU A 327 -23.56 -4.13 -20.86
N GLU A 328 -22.60 -5.01 -20.57
CA GLU A 328 -21.16 -4.82 -20.70
C GLU A 328 -20.84 -3.95 -21.93
N VAL A 329 -20.16 -2.81 -21.73
CA VAL A 329 -19.68 -1.94 -22.81
C VAL A 329 -18.90 -2.80 -23.81
N GLY A 330 -19.52 -3.13 -24.94
CA GLY A 330 -19.02 -4.19 -25.80
C GLY A 330 -17.62 -3.84 -26.31
N GLU A 331 -16.72 -4.83 -26.33
CA GLU A 331 -15.32 -4.70 -26.81
C GLU A 331 -15.20 -3.98 -28.18
N LYS A 332 -16.27 -4.03 -28.99
CA LYS A 332 -16.38 -3.35 -30.29
C LYS A 332 -16.47 -1.83 -30.19
N GLU A 333 -17.03 -1.29 -29.11
CA GLU A 333 -17.12 0.15 -28.86
C GLU A 333 -15.76 0.70 -28.39
N VAL A 334 -15.05 -0.06 -27.55
CA VAL A 334 -13.67 0.24 -27.13
C VAL A 334 -12.74 0.26 -28.34
N GLN A 335 -12.82 -0.73 -29.23
CA GLN A 335 -12.01 -0.78 -30.47
C GLN A 335 -12.29 0.39 -31.43
N LYS A 336 -13.55 0.87 -31.50
CA LYS A 336 -13.91 2.05 -32.29
C LYS A 336 -13.32 3.33 -31.68
N LEU A 337 -13.35 3.45 -30.35
CA LEU A 337 -12.79 4.58 -29.63
C LEU A 337 -11.25 4.64 -29.77
N GLU A 338 -10.58 3.49 -29.70
CA GLU A 338 -9.13 3.37 -29.92
C GLU A 338 -8.74 3.76 -31.36
N GLN A 339 -9.47 3.31 -32.37
CA GLN A 339 -9.21 3.71 -33.76
C GLN A 339 -9.44 5.22 -33.98
N MET A 340 -10.43 5.81 -33.32
CA MET A 340 -10.69 7.24 -33.37
C MET A 340 -9.55 8.03 -32.72
N MET A 341 -9.09 7.60 -31.56
CA MET A 341 -7.99 8.23 -30.83
C MET A 341 -6.67 8.15 -31.61
N LEU A 342 -6.39 7.00 -32.23
CA LEU A 342 -5.21 6.81 -33.08
C LEU A 342 -5.24 7.73 -34.32
N LYS A 343 -6.40 7.87 -34.98
CA LYS A 343 -6.58 8.77 -36.14
C LYS A 343 -6.44 10.24 -35.75
N LEU A 344 -7.02 10.65 -34.62
CA LEU A 344 -6.91 12.04 -34.13
C LEU A 344 -5.48 12.38 -33.73
N GLN A 345 -4.75 11.44 -33.12
CA GLN A 345 -3.34 11.63 -32.77
C GLN A 345 -2.46 11.76 -34.02
N ALA A 346 -2.70 10.96 -35.07
CA ALA A 346 -1.99 11.09 -36.33
C ALA A 346 -2.22 12.45 -37.02
N VAL A 347 -3.45 13.00 -36.95
CA VAL A 347 -3.78 14.33 -37.49
C VAL A 347 -3.15 15.45 -36.65
N ARG A 348 -3.07 15.27 -35.33
CA ARG A 348 -2.36 16.18 -34.42
C ARG A 348 -0.88 16.26 -34.78
N ASP A 349 -0.21 15.13 -34.96
CA ASP A 349 1.22 15.09 -35.29
C ASP A 349 1.50 15.68 -36.68
N ALA A 350 0.59 15.47 -37.64
CA ALA A 350 0.66 16.08 -38.97
C ALA A 350 0.37 17.60 -38.96
N SER A 351 -0.26 18.15 -37.90
CA SER A 351 -0.68 19.55 -37.80
C SER A 351 0.13 20.39 -36.81
N ALA A 352 1.09 19.77 -36.12
CA ALA A 352 2.00 20.42 -35.15
C ALA A 352 2.87 21.53 -35.76
N GLY A 353 3.07 21.53 -37.09
CA GLY A 353 3.84 22.55 -37.82
C GLY A 353 3.02 23.63 -38.54
N LEU A 354 1.68 23.59 -38.46
CA LEU A 354 0.81 24.50 -39.22
C LEU A 354 0.23 25.63 -38.34
N PRO A 355 -0.04 26.82 -38.93
CA PRO A 355 -0.73 27.92 -38.25
C PRO A 355 -2.11 27.51 -37.71
N GLU A 356 -2.53 28.14 -36.63
CA GLU A 356 -3.68 27.76 -35.80
C GLU A 356 -4.99 27.66 -36.61
N ASP A 357 -5.24 28.59 -37.53
CA ASP A 357 -6.41 28.57 -38.42
C ASP A 357 -6.44 27.33 -39.35
N GLN A 358 -5.26 26.88 -39.82
CA GLN A 358 -5.17 25.69 -40.66
C GLN A 358 -5.28 24.41 -39.84
N ARG A 359 -4.76 24.41 -38.61
CA ARG A 359 -4.90 23.31 -37.65
C ARG A 359 -6.36 23.07 -37.29
N LYS A 360 -7.12 24.14 -36.98
CA LYS A 360 -8.56 24.08 -36.67
C LYS A 360 -9.37 23.54 -37.84
N ARG A 361 -9.03 23.93 -39.07
CA ARG A 361 -9.69 23.45 -40.29
C ARG A 361 -9.37 21.97 -40.60
N MET A 362 -8.12 21.54 -40.34
CA MET A 362 -7.70 20.15 -40.52
C MET A 362 -8.35 19.22 -39.49
N ALA A 363 -8.42 19.65 -38.22
CA ALA A 363 -9.12 18.94 -37.15
C ALA A 363 -10.62 18.82 -37.44
N ALA A 364 -11.30 19.92 -37.83
CA ALA A 364 -12.71 19.90 -38.17
C ALA A 364 -13.03 18.97 -39.37
N ARG A 365 -12.15 18.89 -40.36
CA ARG A 365 -12.29 17.98 -41.50
C ARG A 365 -12.10 16.52 -41.09
N ALA A 366 -11.09 16.24 -40.27
CA ALA A 366 -10.82 14.89 -39.77
C ALA A 366 -11.96 14.37 -38.88
N VAL A 367 -12.50 15.20 -38.00
CA VAL A 367 -13.67 14.85 -37.17
C VAL A 367 -14.91 14.59 -38.03
N GLY A 368 -15.14 15.39 -39.08
CA GLY A 368 -16.24 15.17 -40.02
C GLY A 368 -16.10 13.91 -40.88
N GLU A 369 -14.87 13.45 -41.12
CA GLU A 369 -14.59 12.18 -41.83
C GLU A 369 -14.79 10.98 -40.90
N VAL A 370 -14.34 11.07 -39.65
CA VAL A 370 -14.56 10.05 -38.61
C VAL A 370 -16.06 9.87 -38.31
N MET A 371 -16.83 10.96 -38.20
CA MET A 371 -18.28 10.88 -37.99
C MET A 371 -19.07 10.34 -39.20
N LYS A 372 -18.45 10.24 -40.37
CA LYS A 372 -19.07 9.65 -41.57
C LYS A 372 -18.76 8.14 -41.72
N GLU A 373 -17.73 7.66 -41.03
CA GLU A 373 -17.33 6.25 -40.98
C GLU A 373 -17.95 5.47 -39.81
N LEU A 374 -18.51 6.19 -38.82
CA LEU A 374 -19.47 5.68 -37.83
C LEU A 374 -20.86 5.56 -38.47
#